data_AF-A0A937QHW2-F1
#
_entry.id   AF-A0A937QHW2-F1
#
_cell.length_a   1.000
_cell.length_b   1.000
_cell.length_c   1.000
_cell.angle_alpha   90.00
_cell.angle_beta   90.00
_cell.angle_gamma   90.00
#
_symmetry.space_group_name_H-M   'P 1'
#
loop_
_entity.id
_entity.type
_entity.pdbx_description
1 polymer ?
#
loop_
_entity_poly.entity_id
_entity_poly.type
_entity_poly.pdbx_seq_one_letter_code
_entity_poly.pdbx_strand_id
1 'polypeptide(L)'
;DACWGPVRTLTEVLLDPLFLERDMVADIFDQNGKTTKTLGVPVKLSVTPGSIRTPPVGFGESTTSILRELGYSEDQIKAFADKGVF
;
A
#
# COMPACT_ATOMS: atom_id res chain seq x y z
N ASP A 1 21.25 -36.13 3.54
CA ASP A 1 20.56 -35.03 2.85
C ASP A 1 21.25 -33.70 3.10
N ALA A 2 21.32 -32.87 2.06
CA ALA A 2 21.83 -31.50 2.14
C ALA A 2 20.74 -30.53 1.68
N CYS A 3 20.35 -29.61 2.55
CA CYS A 3 19.40 -28.55 2.23
C CYS A 3 20.12 -27.45 1.44
N TRP A 4 19.69 -27.19 0.21
CA TRP A 4 20.18 -26.10 -0.61
C TRP A 4 19.02 -25.47 -1.40
N GLY A 5 19.20 -24.23 -1.84
CA GLY A 5 18.30 -23.54 -2.75
C GLY A 5 19.10 -22.64 -3.69
N PRO A 6 18.60 -22.39 -4.91
CA PRO A 6 19.30 -21.53 -5.86
C PRO A 6 19.26 -20.07 -5.40
N VAL A 7 20.33 -19.32 -5.70
CA VAL A 7 20.28 -17.85 -5.66
C VAL A 7 19.46 -17.39 -6.85
N ARG A 8 18.37 -16.68 -6.59
CA ARG A 8 17.44 -16.19 -7.62
C ARG A 8 17.47 -14.68 -7.73
N THR A 9 17.26 -14.20 -8.94
CA THR A 9 16.98 -12.80 -9.26
C THR A 9 15.55 -12.43 -8.88
N LEU A 10 15.28 -11.13 -8.78
CA LEU A 10 13.94 -10.65 -8.46
C LEU A 10 12.91 -11.09 -9.52
N THR A 11 13.26 -11.02 -10.80
CA THR A 11 12.36 -11.43 -11.90
C THR A 11 11.98 -12.90 -11.80
N GLU A 12 12.93 -13.79 -11.50
CA GLU A 12 12.66 -15.22 -11.32
C GLU A 12 11.71 -15.47 -10.14
N VAL A 13 11.88 -14.73 -9.04
CA VAL A 13 11.03 -14.85 -7.86
C VAL A 13 9.62 -14.32 -8.12
N LEU A 14 9.48 -13.17 -8.79
CA LEU A 14 8.17 -12.56 -9.06
C LEU A 14 7.32 -13.37 -10.05
N LEU A 15 7.94 -14.25 -10.84
CA LEU A 15 7.25 -15.16 -11.77
C LEU A 15 7.19 -16.61 -11.27
N ASP A 16 7.71 -16.88 -10.06
CA ASP A 16 7.72 -18.23 -9.51
C ASP A 16 6.29 -18.70 -9.17
N PRO A 17 5.91 -19.95 -9.52
CA PRO A 17 4.57 -20.47 -9.26
C PRO A 17 4.14 -20.33 -7.79
N LEU A 18 5.04 -20.56 -6.83
CA LEU A 18 4.72 -20.45 -5.40
C LEU A 18 4.45 -18.99 -5.00
N PHE A 19 5.14 -18.03 -5.61
CA PHE A 19 4.89 -16.61 -5.36
C PHE A 19 3.54 -16.18 -5.93
N LEU A 20 3.19 -16.63 -7.13
CA LEU A 20 1.92 -16.32 -7.77
C LEU A 20 0.74 -16.96 -7.04
N GLU A 21 0.81 -18.26 -6.73
CA GLU A 21 -0.24 -19.00 -6.00
C GLU A 21 -0.51 -18.44 -4.60
N ARG A 22 0.46 -17.75 -4.02
CA ARG A 22 0.35 -17.15 -2.68
C ARG A 22 0.01 -15.67 -2.74
N ASP A 23 -0.32 -15.10 -3.88
CA ASP A 23 -0.59 -13.67 -4.03
C ASP A 23 0.58 -12.81 -3.49
N MET A 24 1.83 -13.22 -3.74
CA MET A 24 3.01 -12.43 -3.40
C MET A 24 3.26 -11.28 -4.38
N VAL A 25 2.59 -11.31 -5.53
CA VAL A 25 2.53 -10.22 -6.50
C VAL A 25 1.07 -9.79 -6.62
N ALA A 26 0.76 -8.58 -6.18
CA ALA A 26 -0.59 -8.04 -6.17
C ALA A 26 -0.72 -6.86 -7.14
N ASP A 27 -1.88 -6.77 -7.78
CA ASP A 27 -2.25 -5.63 -8.61
C ASP A 27 -2.86 -4.54 -7.71
N ILE A 28 -2.38 -3.31 -7.86
CA ILE A 28 -2.96 -2.10 -7.25
C ILE A 28 -3.34 -1.11 -8.34
N PHE A 29 -4.36 -0.31 -8.08
CA PHE A 29 -4.78 0.77 -8.96
C PHE A 29 -4.21 2.09 -8.44
N ASP A 30 -3.74 2.95 -9.32
CA ASP A 30 -3.51 4.35 -8.95
C ASP A 30 -4.81 5.16 -9.02
N GLN A 31 -4.74 6.44 -8.67
CA GLN A 31 -5.88 7.36 -8.67
C GLN A 31 -6.50 7.57 -10.06
N ASN A 32 -5.76 7.27 -11.12
CA ASN A 32 -6.18 7.39 -12.52
C ASN A 32 -6.68 6.05 -13.09
N GLY A 33 -6.81 5.00 -12.26
CA GLY A 33 -7.24 3.67 -12.66
C GLY A 33 -6.17 2.85 -13.39
N LYS A 34 -4.90 3.29 -13.39
CA LYS A 34 -3.80 2.50 -13.97
C LYS A 34 -3.38 1.40 -13.00
N THR A 35 -3.32 0.18 -13.52
CA THR A 35 -2.84 -0.98 -12.76
C THR A 35 -1.31 -0.99 -12.68
N THR A 36 -0.78 -1.19 -11.47
CA THR A 36 0.64 -1.41 -11.21
C THR A 36 0.80 -2.62 -10.28
N LYS A 37 1.93 -3.35 -10.41
CA LYS A 37 2.24 -4.49 -9.55
C LYS A 37 3.02 -4.06 -8.31
N THR A 38 2.67 -4.64 -7.17
CA THR A 38 3.39 -4.48 -5.90
C THR A 38 3.54 -5.83 -5.21
N LEU A 39 4.31 -5.88 -4.12
CA LEU A 39 4.38 -7.06 -3.27
C LEU A 39 3.08 -7.22 -2.46
N GLY A 40 2.58 -8.45 -2.40
CA GLY A 40 1.41 -8.80 -1.61
C GLY A 40 1.72 -8.95 -0.12
N VAL A 41 0.69 -9.28 0.67
CA VAL A 41 0.82 -9.50 2.12
C VAL A 41 1.50 -10.85 2.37
N PRO A 42 2.73 -10.90 2.95
CA PRO A 42 3.54 -12.12 3.02
C PRO A 42 2.98 -13.16 3.99
N VAL A 43 2.34 -12.72 5.07
CA VAL A 43 1.75 -13.60 6.09
C VAL A 43 0.26 -13.81 5.78
N LYS A 44 -0.14 -15.08 5.66
CA LYS A 44 -1.52 -15.47 5.38
C LYS A 44 -2.19 -15.94 6.67
N LEU A 45 -3.00 -15.08 7.28
CA LEU A 45 -3.80 -15.39 8.45
C LEU A 45 -5.15 -15.98 8.02
N SER A 46 -5.60 -17.03 8.70
CA SER A 46 -6.87 -17.68 8.39
C SER A 46 -8.09 -16.90 8.87
N VAL A 47 -8.00 -16.25 10.03
CA VAL A 47 -9.13 -15.52 10.66
C VAL A 47 -9.16 -14.05 10.23
N THR A 48 -7.99 -13.41 10.12
CA THR A 48 -7.87 -11.99 9.75
C THR A 48 -6.92 -11.80 8.57
N PRO A 49 -7.28 -12.27 7.36
CA PRO A 49 -6.42 -12.11 6.18
C PRO A 49 -6.03 -10.65 5.95
N GLY A 50 -4.75 -10.39 5.72
CA GLY A 50 -4.27 -9.07 5.32
C GLY A 50 -4.73 -8.73 3.90
N SER A 51 -4.96 -7.44 3.63
CA SER A 51 -5.36 -6.95 2.31
C SER A 51 -4.76 -5.57 2.02
N ILE A 52 -4.49 -5.30 0.74
CA ILE A 52 -4.15 -3.96 0.24
C ILE A 52 -5.46 -3.27 -0.10
N ARG A 53 -5.83 -2.23 0.67
CA ARG A 53 -7.17 -1.61 0.61
C ARG A 53 -7.20 -0.22 -0.01
N THR A 54 -6.09 0.48 0.05
CA THR A 54 -6.01 1.89 -0.34
C THR A 54 -4.88 2.05 -1.35
N PRO A 55 -5.12 2.77 -2.46
CA PRO A 55 -4.06 3.10 -3.39
C PRO A 55 -3.05 4.05 -2.74
N PRO A 56 -1.83 4.17 -3.28
CA PRO A 56 -0.92 5.25 -2.91
C PRO A 56 -1.60 6.62 -3.10
N VAL A 57 -1.53 7.47 -2.07
CA VAL A 57 -2.06 8.83 -2.10
C VAL A 57 -0.94 9.84 -2.34
N GLY A 58 -1.30 11.00 -2.88
CA GLY A 58 -0.40 12.12 -3.07
C GLY A 58 0.05 12.73 -1.75
N PHE A 59 1.10 13.54 -1.82
CA PHE A 59 1.56 14.30 -0.67
C PHE A 59 0.45 15.24 -0.16
N GLY A 60 0.09 15.11 1.12
CA GLY A 60 -0.92 15.95 1.78
C GLY A 60 -2.39 15.64 1.43
N GLU A 61 -2.67 14.63 0.60
CA GLU A 61 -4.04 14.35 0.13
C GLU A 61 -5.02 14.01 1.27
N SER A 62 -4.54 13.35 2.32
CA SER A 62 -5.34 13.00 3.50
C SER A 62 -5.28 14.05 4.62
N THR A 63 -4.55 15.16 4.47
CA THR A 63 -4.35 16.12 5.56
C THR A 63 -5.67 16.71 6.05
N THR A 64 -6.48 17.22 5.14
CA THR A 64 -7.77 17.84 5.47
C THR A 64 -8.76 16.83 6.07
N SER A 65 -8.81 15.58 5.55
CA SER A 65 -9.72 14.56 6.08
C SER A 65 -9.35 14.18 7.51
N ILE A 66 -8.05 13.98 7.78
CA ILE A 66 -7.55 13.65 9.12
C ILE A 66 -7.82 14.81 10.09
N LEU A 67 -7.61 16.06 9.71
CA LEU A 67 -7.89 17.20 10.58
C LEU A 67 -9.38 17.29 10.95
N ARG A 68 -10.29 17.00 10.01
CA ARG A 68 -11.73 16.92 10.33
C ARG A 68 -12.05 15.77 11.28
N GLU A 69 -11.47 14.59 11.06
CA GLU A 69 -11.65 13.44 11.95
C GLU A 69 -11.15 13.72 13.37
N LEU A 70 -10.11 14.55 13.52
CA LEU A 70 -9.59 15.01 14.80
C LEU A 70 -10.42 16.13 15.45
N GLY A 71 -11.44 16.65 14.76
CA GLY A 71 -12.39 17.65 15.29
C GLY A 71 -12.01 19.11 15.04
N TYR A 72 -11.07 19.40 14.14
CA TYR A 72 -10.79 20.78 13.74
C TYR A 72 -11.92 21.33 12.85
N SER A 73 -12.28 22.59 13.06
CA SER A 73 -13.26 23.27 12.20
C SER A 73 -12.66 23.65 10.85
N GLU A 74 -13.51 23.86 9.84
CA GLU A 74 -13.07 24.36 8.52
C GLU A 74 -12.28 25.67 8.62
N ASP A 75 -12.67 26.56 9.53
CA ASP A 75 -11.97 27.83 9.75
C ASP A 75 -10.55 27.63 10.29
N GLN A 76 -10.36 26.67 11.21
CA GLN A 76 -9.04 26.32 11.74
C GLN A 76 -8.17 25.68 10.65
N ILE A 77 -8.73 24.74 9.88
CA ILE A 77 -8.03 24.05 8.79
C ILE A 77 -7.58 25.07 7.74
N LYS A 78 -8.46 25.99 7.35
CA LYS A 78 -8.11 27.08 6.42
C LYS A 78 -7.00 27.96 6.99
N ALA A 79 -7.09 28.35 8.27
CA ALA A 79 -6.06 29.16 8.91
C ALA A 79 -4.69 28.47 8.97
N PHE A 80 -4.66 27.14 9.05
CA PHE A 80 -3.43 26.35 8.97
C PHE A 80 -2.84 26.33 7.55
N ALA A 81 -3.69 26.07 6.54
CA ALA A 81 -3.27 26.11 5.14
C ALA A 81 -2.72 27.50 4.75
N ASP A 82 -3.40 28.58 5.17
CA ASP A 82 -2.95 29.96 4.91
C ASP A 82 -1.61 30.29 5.56
N LYS A 83 -1.25 29.61 6.67
CA LYS A 83 0.03 29.76 7.38
C LYS A 83 1.12 28.82 6.86
N GLY A 84 0.80 27.91 5.93
CA GLY A 84 1.74 26.93 5.39
C GLY A 84 2.27 25.93 6.42
N VAL A 85 1.46 25.57 7.43
CA VAL A 85 1.86 24.56 8.42
C VAL A 85 1.67 23.12 7.92
N PHE A 86 1.07 22.94 6.74
CA PHE A 86 1.04 21.71 5.95
C PHE A 86 0.85 22.02 4.46
#